data_AF-A0A0B1Z199-F1
#
_entry.id   AF-A0A0B1Z199-F1
#
_cell.length_a   1.000
_cell.length_b   1.000
_cell.length_c   1.000
_cell.angle_alpha   90.00
_cell.angle_beta   90.00
_cell.angle_gamma   90.00
#
_symmetry.space_group_name_H-M   'P 1'
#
loop_
_entity.id
_entity.type
_entity.pdbx_description
1 polymer ?
#
loop_
_entity_poly.entity_id
_entity_poly.type
_entity_poly.pdbx_seq_one_letter_code
_entity_poly.pdbx_strand_id
1 'polypeptide(L)' 'MSQDRFIVSFIADGQPDSRVLAGDTETLSPEEAEALLRVTFTELKSLKISDVQVQKRTKPNETEHDVPGHFKQP' A
#
# COMPACT_ATOMS: atom_id res chain seq x y z
N MET A 1 -5.70 -10.46 -17.46
CA MET A 1 -4.50 -10.03 -16.72
C MET A 1 -4.98 -9.54 -15.36
N SER A 2 -4.74 -10.30 -14.30
CA SER A 2 -5.12 -9.89 -12.94
C SER A 2 -4.07 -8.91 -12.46
N GLN A 3 -4.40 -7.62 -12.38
CA GLN A 3 -3.49 -6.61 -11.83
C GLN A 3 -3.60 -6.64 -10.32
N ASP A 4 -2.50 -6.97 -9.66
CA ASP A 4 -2.40 -6.86 -8.22
C ASP A 4 -2.34 -5.38 -7.82
N ARG A 5 -3.03 -5.05 -6.74
CA ARG A 5 -3.02 -3.69 -6.19
C ARG A 5 -2.19 -3.67 -4.93
N PHE A 6 -1.30 -2.70 -4.82
CA PHE A 6 -0.46 -2.47 -3.67
C PHE A 6 -0.78 -1.12 -3.07
N ILE A 7 -0.96 -1.08 -1.76
CA ILE A 7 -1.01 0.16 -0.99
C ILE A 7 0.41 0.44 -0.54
N VAL A 8 0.95 1.57 -0.94
CA VAL A 8 2.29 2.02 -0.56
C VAL A 8 2.14 3.21 0.37
N SER A 9 2.53 3.03 1.63
CA SER A 9 2.58 4.08 2.64
C SER A 9 4.01 4.58 2.77
N PHE A 10 4.20 5.88 2.92
CA PHE A 10 5.53 6.49 3.00
C PHE A 10 5.47 7.84 3.69
N ILE A 11 6.63 8.36 4.10
CA ILE A 11 6.80 9.72 4.58
C ILE A 11 7.39 10.56 3.44
N ALA A 12 6.64 11.55 2.95
CA ALA A 12 7.10 12.54 1.99
C ALA A 12 7.27 13.90 2.67
N ASP A 13 8.49 14.43 2.63
CA ASP A 13 8.84 15.74 3.23
C ASP A 13 8.43 15.86 4.72
N GLY A 14 8.53 14.75 5.44
CA GLY A 14 8.14 14.68 6.86
C GLY A 14 6.64 14.52 7.11
N GLN A 15 5.81 14.40 6.07
CA GLN A 15 4.38 14.12 6.18
C GLN A 15 4.07 12.68 5.75
N PRO A 16 3.26 11.92 6.52
CA PRO A 16 2.80 10.60 6.10
C PRO A 16 1.83 10.73 4.92
N ASP A 17 2.07 9.97 3.85
CA ASP A 17 1.21 9.87 2.67
C ASP A 17 1.05 8.40 2.27
N SER A 18 0.06 8.11 1.43
CA SER A 18 -0.13 6.77 0.88
C SER A 18 -0.74 6.81 -0.51
N ARG A 19 -0.28 5.92 -1.38
CA ARG A 19 -0.76 5.81 -2.76
C ARG A 19 -1.03 4.35 -3.11
N VAL A 20 -1.95 4.16 -4.05
CA VAL A 20 -2.24 2.83 -4.59
C VAL A 20 -1.51 2.68 -5.91
N LEU A 21 -0.73 1.61 -6.04
CA LEU A 21 -0.05 1.22 -7.26
C LEU A 21 -0.69 -0.07 -7.79
N ALA A 22 -0.85 -0.15 -9.10
CA ALA A 22 -1.18 -1.40 -9.79
C ALA A 22 0.12 -2.01 -10.31
N GLY A 23 0.31 -3.29 -10.08
CA GLY A 23 1.45 -4.06 -10.58
C GLY A 23 0.98 -5.32 -11.28
N ASP A 24 1.71 -5.72 -12.31
CA ASP A 24 1.58 -7.04 -12.95
C ASP A 24 2.43 -8.09 -12.22
N THR A 25 3.06 -7.72 -11.11
CA THR A 25 3.87 -8.59 -10.26
C THR A 25 3.09 -9.06 -9.04
N GLU A 26 3.36 -10.27 -8.58
CA GLU A 26 2.71 -10.82 -7.39
C GLU A 26 3.19 -10.18 -6.08
N THR A 27 4.41 -9.65 -6.08
CA THR A 27 5.05 -8.96 -4.96
C THR A 27 5.65 -7.64 -5.42
N LEU A 28 5.74 -6.68 -4.51
CA LEU A 28 6.37 -5.39 -4.77
C LEU A 28 7.25 -5.04 -3.57
N SER A 29 8.54 -4.87 -3.81
CA SER A 29 9.50 -4.52 -2.76
C SER A 29 9.42 -3.03 -2.43
N PRO A 30 9.82 -2.58 -1.22
CA PRO A 30 9.83 -1.16 -0.87
C PRO A 30 10.63 -0.27 -1.83
N GLU A 31 11.79 -0.76 -2.31
CA GLU A 31 12.64 -0.03 -3.27
C GLU A 31 11.96 0.12 -4.63
N GLU A 32 11.34 -0.96 -5.12
CA GLU A 32 10.57 -0.95 -6.36
C GLU A 32 9.33 -0.05 -6.26
N ALA A 33 8.65 -0.10 -5.11
CA ALA A 33 7.51 0.76 -4.83
C ALA A 33 7.91 2.23 -4.82
N GLU A 34 9.05 2.60 -4.22
CA GLU A 34 9.54 3.98 -4.26
C GLU A 34 9.85 4.43 -5.69
N ALA A 35 10.56 3.60 -6.47
CA ALA A 35 10.85 3.90 -7.86
C ALA A 35 9.55 4.09 -8.66
N LEU A 36 8.56 3.21 -8.46
CA LEU A 36 7.28 3.25 -9.13
C LEU A 36 6.44 4.46 -8.71
N LEU A 37 6.49 4.86 -7.42
CA LEU A 37 5.87 6.10 -6.93
C LEU A 37 6.45 7.32 -7.66
N ARG A 38 7.77 7.41 -7.77
CA ARG A 38 8.44 8.53 -8.44
C ARG A 38 8.13 8.56 -9.94
N VAL A 39 8.01 7.41 -10.60
CA VAL A 39 7.66 7.33 -12.02
C VAL A 39 6.19 7.71 -12.25
N THR A 40 5.29 7.22 -11.40
CA THR A 40 3.84 7.39 -11.54
C THR A 40 3.38 8.79 -11.12
N PHE A 41 3.94 9.33 -10.05
CA PHE A 41 3.53 10.60 -9.45
C PHE A 41 4.66 11.61 -9.54
N THR A 42 4.58 12.50 -10.54
CA THR A 42 5.61 13.53 -10.80
C THR A 42 5.80 14.46 -9.59
N GLU A 43 4.75 14.72 -8.82
CA GLU A 43 4.79 15.50 -7.57
C GLU A 43 5.76 14.91 -6.52
N LEU A 44 5.97 13.59 -6.54
CA LEU A 44 6.83 12.89 -5.59
C LEU A 44 8.30 12.84 -6.03
N LYS A 45 8.62 13.19 -7.29
CA LYS A 45 9.99 13.12 -7.82
C LYS A 45 10.96 14.04 -7.07
N SER A 46 10.51 15.24 -6.72
CA SER A 46 11.30 16.23 -6.00
C SER A 46 11.23 16.11 -4.48
N LEU A 47 10.37 15.23 -3.95
CA LEU A 47 10.21 15.06 -2.51
C LEU A 47 11.19 14.03 -1.95
N LYS A 48 11.55 14.24 -0.69
CA LYS A 48 12.29 13.25 0.10
C LYS A 48 11.30 12.21 0.61
N ILE A 49 11.36 11.01 0.03
CA ILE A 49 10.57 9.86 0.43
C ILE A 49 11.39 9.01 1.40
N SER A 50 10.74 8.50 2.44
CA SER A 50 11.33 7.61 3.44
C SER A 50 10.27 6.73 4.09
N ASP A 51 10.69 5.74 4.88
CA ASP A 51 9.80 4.81 5.60
C ASP A 51 8.74 4.16 4.69
N VAL A 52 9.19 3.69 3.52
CA VAL A 52 8.33 3.09 2.50
C VAL A 52 7.88 1.71 2.97
N GLN A 53 6.57 1.53 3.05
CA GLN A 53 5.93 0.28 3.42
C GLN A 53 4.97 -0.14 2.32
N VAL A 54 5.05 -1.40 1.91
CA VAL A 54 4.24 -1.95 0.83
C VAL A 54 3.30 -3.00 1.40
N GLN A 55 2.02 -2.84 1.13
CA GLN A 55 0.98 -3.80 1.49
C GLN A 55 0.27 -4.26 0.23
N LYS A 56 0.38 -5.54 -0.10
CA LYS A 56 -0.45 -6.13 -1.16
C LYS A 56 -1.90 -6.06 -0.70
N ARG A 57 -2.75 -5.46 -1.52
CA ARG A 57 -4.19 -5.42 -1.30
C ARG A 57 -4.77 -6.76 -1.71
N THR A 58 -4.48 -7.79 -0.92
CA THR A 58 -5.15 -9.08 -0.95
C THR A 58 -6.53 -8.90 -0.32
N LYS A 59 -7.44 -8.14 -0.96
CA LYS A 59 -8.84 -8.41 -0.63
C LYS A 59 -9.13 -9.81 -1.20
N PRO A 60 -9.38 -10.85 -0.38
CA PRO A 60 -10.28 -11.87 -0.89
C PRO A 60 -11.57 -11.12 -1.25
N ASN A 61 -12.22 -11.51 -2.35
CA ASN A 61 -13.62 -11.20 -2.49
C ASN A 61 -14.29 -11.48 -1.13
N GLU A 62 -15.06 -10.52 -0.63
CA GLU A 62 -15.96 -10.71 0.48
C GLU A 62 -16.61 -12.09 0.36
N THR A 63 -16.14 -13.02 1.20
CA THR A 63 -16.86 -14.24 1.52
C THR A 63 -16.93 -14.21 3.03
N GLU A 64 -18.00 -13.57 3.48
CA GLU A 64 -18.84 -13.94 4.61
C GLU A 64 -18.17 -14.31 5.96
N HIS A 65 -18.58 -13.55 6.98
CA HIS A 65 -18.68 -13.91 8.39
C HIS A 65 -17.37 -14.25 9.13
N ASP A 66 -16.91 -13.32 9.97
CA ASP A 66 -17.05 -13.48 11.42
C ASP A 66 -16.70 -12.15 12.11
N VAL A 67 -17.71 -11.49 12.67
CA VAL A 67 -17.53 -10.50 13.73
C VAL A 67 -17.37 -11.32 15.02
N PRO A 68 -16.16 -11.46 15.60
CA PRO A 68 -16.05 -12.12 16.89
C PRO A 68 -16.67 -11.17 17.91
N GLY A 69 -17.72 -11.67 18.57
CA GLY A 69 -18.62 -10.92 19.43
C GLY A 69 -17.92 -10.07 20.50
N HIS A 70 -18.68 -9.09 20.97
CA HIS A 70 -18.38 -8.30 22.16
C HIS A 70 -17.83 -9.19 23.29
N PHE A 71 -16.53 -9.12 23.54
CA PHE A 71 -16.00 -9.55 24.83
C PHE A 71 -16.47 -8.55 25.87
N LYS A 72 -17.55 -8.87 26.58
CA LYS A 72 -17.80 -8.26 27.89
C LYS A 72 -16.71 -8.77 28.83
N GLN A 73 -15.90 -7.86 29.37
CA GLN A 73 -15.04 -8.15 30.52
C GLN A 73 -15.90 -8.25 31.80
N PRO A 74 -15.48 -9.08 32.78
CA PRO A 74 -16.20 -9.33 34.03
C PRO A 74 -16.27 -8.10 34.94
#